data_AF-A0A497B306-F1
#
_entry.id   AF-A0A497B306-F1
#
_cell.length_a   1.000
_cell.length_b   1.000
_cell.length_c   1.000
_cell.angle_alpha   90.00
_cell.angle_beta   90.00
_cell.angle_gamma   90.00
#
_symmetry.space_group_name_H-M   'P 1'
#
loop_
_entity.id
_entity.type
_entity.pdbx_description
1 polymer ?
#
loop_
_entity_poly.entity_id
_entity_poly.type
_entity_poly.pdbx_seq_one_letter_code
_entity_poly.pdbx_strand_id
1 'polypeptide(L)'
;MTTKGSLHEREAVQEYEKRGWKVFKPQKTSKYGTQDIFNMFDFVAISPDGSEIDFVQVKTKSTRGFLKKLKEWRGKHKVKKVSWVLMVRLDARKHKIKWKRY
;
A
#
# COMPACT_ATOMS: atom_id res chain seq x y z
N MET A 1 -16.02 -18.88 3.09
CA MET A 1 -16.84 -17.66 3.10
C MET A 1 -16.24 -16.63 2.13
N THR A 2 -16.74 -16.59 0.89
CA THR A 2 -16.32 -15.65 -0.16
C THR A 2 -17.17 -14.39 -0.05
N THR A 3 -16.62 -13.28 0.44
CA THR A 3 -17.36 -12.03 0.67
C THR A 3 -17.55 -11.24 -0.62
N LYS A 4 -18.72 -10.59 -0.77
CA LYS A 4 -19.24 -9.87 -1.96
C LYS A 4 -18.34 -8.80 -2.61
N GLY A 5 -17.21 -8.42 -2.01
CA GLY A 5 -16.21 -7.53 -2.63
C GLY A 5 -15.17 -8.25 -3.51
N SER A 6 -15.17 -9.59 -3.49
CA SER A 6 -14.05 -10.38 -4.02
C SER A 6 -14.02 -10.58 -5.53
N LEU A 7 -15.15 -10.46 -6.26
CA LEU A 7 -15.16 -10.75 -7.70
C LEU A 7 -14.42 -9.68 -8.51
N HIS A 8 -14.86 -8.42 -8.41
CA HIS A 8 -14.25 -7.33 -9.18
C HIS A 8 -12.83 -7.00 -8.71
N GLU A 9 -12.53 -7.22 -7.42
CA GLU A 9 -11.17 -7.16 -6.92
C GLU A 9 -10.30 -8.25 -7.58
N ARG A 10 -10.81 -9.47 -7.70
CA ARG A 10 -10.10 -10.56 -8.39
C ARG A 10 -9.92 -10.29 -9.88
N GLU A 11 -10.93 -9.74 -10.55
CA GLU A 11 -10.81 -9.31 -11.96
C GLU A 11 -9.72 -8.25 -12.12
N ALA A 12 -9.72 -7.22 -11.27
CA ALA A 12 -8.69 -6.18 -11.29
C ALA A 12 -7.29 -6.75 -11.03
N VAL A 13 -7.15 -7.67 -10.07
CA VAL A 13 -5.88 -8.37 -9.81
C VAL A 13 -5.41 -9.14 -11.04
N GLN A 14 -6.31 -9.87 -11.71
CA GLN A 14 -5.99 -10.63 -12.92
C GLN A 14 -5.51 -9.70 -14.07
N GLU A 15 -6.08 -8.51 -14.22
CA GLU A 15 -5.60 -7.53 -15.21
C GLU A 15 -4.17 -7.07 -14.95
N TYR A 16 -3.79 -6.87 -13.69
CA TYR A 16 -2.40 -6.58 -13.32
C TYR A 16 -1.48 -7.80 -13.55
N GLU A 17 -1.91 -8.99 -13.13
CA GLU A 17 -1.14 -10.23 -13.30
C GLU A 17 -0.89 -10.57 -14.78
N LYS A 18 -1.88 -10.33 -15.67
CA LYS A 18 -1.72 -10.49 -17.14
C LYS A 18 -0.61 -9.60 -17.71
N ARG A 19 -0.36 -8.44 -17.09
CA ARG A 19 0.71 -7.51 -17.46
C ARG A 19 2.05 -7.83 -16.80
N GLY A 20 2.13 -8.93 -16.03
CA GLY A 20 3.32 -9.35 -15.30
C GLY A 20 3.54 -8.59 -13.98
N TRP A 21 2.57 -7.80 -13.53
CA TRP A 21 2.71 -7.05 -12.28
C TRP A 21 2.54 -7.97 -11.07
N LYS A 22 3.31 -7.70 -10.02
CA LYS A 22 3.19 -8.42 -8.74
C LYS A 22 2.18 -7.70 -7.85
N VAL A 23 1.14 -8.41 -7.44
CA VAL A 23 0.06 -7.84 -6.61
C VAL A 23 0.18 -8.30 -5.17
N PHE A 24 0.13 -7.36 -4.24
CA PHE A 24 0.09 -7.58 -2.79
C PHE A 24 -1.25 -7.08 -2.22
N LYS A 25 -1.96 -7.96 -1.52
CA LYS A 25 -3.19 -7.60 -0.82
C LYS A 25 -2.87 -7.31 0.66
N PRO A 26 -3.07 -6.07 1.14
CA PRO A 26 -2.87 -5.76 2.55
C PRO A 26 -3.83 -6.58 3.42
N GLN A 27 -3.34 -7.08 4.57
CA GLN A 27 -4.19 -7.75 5.55
C GLN A 27 -5.22 -6.75 6.09
N LYS A 28 -6.47 -7.20 6.29
CA LYS A 28 -7.62 -6.37 6.73
C LYS A 28 -7.48 -5.71 8.11
N THR A 29 -6.36 -5.90 8.80
CA THR A 29 -6.11 -5.35 10.13
C THR A 29 -5.50 -3.98 9.98
N SER A 30 -6.29 -2.93 10.22
CA SER A 30 -5.77 -1.56 10.28
C SER A 30 -4.85 -1.43 11.49
N LYS A 31 -3.56 -1.18 11.24
CA LYS A 31 -2.57 -1.00 12.31
C LYS A 31 -2.45 0.47 12.73
N TYR A 32 -2.88 1.40 11.89
CA TYR A 32 -2.68 2.84 12.08
C TYR A 32 -3.97 3.67 12.03
N GLY A 33 -5.14 3.04 12.15
CA GLY A 33 -6.43 3.72 12.16
C GLY A 33 -6.67 4.55 10.90
N THR A 34 -7.03 5.83 11.05
CA THR A 34 -7.31 6.74 9.92
C THR A 34 -6.07 7.13 9.10
N GLN A 35 -4.87 6.86 9.61
CA GLN A 35 -3.59 7.13 8.91
C GLN A 35 -3.09 5.91 8.11
N ASP A 36 -3.80 4.78 8.19
CA ASP A 36 -3.41 3.56 7.51
C ASP A 36 -3.73 3.62 6.01
N ILE A 37 -2.79 4.20 5.25
CA ILE A 37 -2.91 4.34 3.80
C ILE A 37 -3.07 2.97 3.11
N PHE A 38 -2.47 1.91 3.65
CA PHE A 38 -2.58 0.57 3.07
C PHE A 38 -3.99 0.00 3.19
N ASN A 39 -4.75 0.39 4.20
CA ASN A 39 -6.16 0.00 4.35
C ASN A 39 -7.13 0.91 3.57
N MET A 40 -6.63 1.93 2.86
CA MET A 40 -7.44 2.74 1.94
C MET A 40 -7.56 2.12 0.54
N PHE A 41 -6.78 1.08 0.24
CA PHE A 41 -6.72 0.45 -1.06
C PHE A 41 -6.98 -1.05 -0.92
N ASP A 42 -7.55 -1.66 -1.94
CA ASP A 42 -7.86 -3.09 -1.92
C ASP A 42 -6.58 -3.91 -2.18
N PHE A 43 -5.65 -3.38 -2.97
CA PHE A 43 -4.33 -3.97 -3.19
C PHE A 43 -3.26 -2.94 -3.60
N VAL A 44 -2.00 -3.38 -3.53
CA VAL A 44 -0.83 -2.67 -4.06
C VAL A 44 -0.24 -3.52 -5.17
N ALA A 45 0.14 -2.92 -6.30
CA ALA A 45 0.78 -3.60 -7.41
C ALA A 45 2.14 -2.98 -7.71
N ILE A 46 3.12 -3.81 -8.05
CA ILE A 46 4.47 -3.40 -8.40
C ILE A 46 4.76 -3.85 -9.83
N SER A 47 5.29 -2.94 -10.65
CA SER A 47 5.66 -3.24 -12.03
C SER A 47 6.73 -4.34 -12.12
N PRO A 48 6.85 -5.06 -13.25
CA PRO A 48 7.82 -6.16 -13.39
C PRO A 48 9.27 -5.76 -13.11
N ASP A 49 9.64 -4.53 -13.47
CA ASP A 49 10.95 -3.91 -13.27
C ASP A 49 11.09 -3.20 -11.91
N GLY A 50 10.01 -3.11 -11.13
CA GLY A 50 9.97 -2.47 -9.81
C GLY A 50 10.02 -0.94 -9.83
N SER A 51 9.90 -0.30 -10.99
CA SER A 51 9.97 1.16 -11.13
C SER A 51 8.69 1.87 -10.70
N GLU A 52 7.54 1.18 -10.76
CA GLU A 52 6.22 1.74 -10.44
C GLU A 52 5.54 0.96 -9.32
N ILE A 53 4.84 1.70 -8.45
CA ILE A 53 4.02 1.16 -7.38
C ILE A 53 2.64 1.80 -7.42
N ASP A 54 1.63 0.98 -7.71
CA ASP A 54 0.24 1.39 -7.75
C ASP A 54 -0.48 1.00 -6.46
N PHE A 55 -1.19 1.97 -5.87
CA PHE A 55 -2.14 1.72 -4.78
C PHE A 55 -3.55 1.73 -5.35
N VAL A 56 -4.21 0.58 -5.38
CA VAL A 56 -5.44 0.38 -6.18
C VAL A 56 -6.66 0.16 -5.29
N GLN A 57 -7.69 0.98 -5.51
CA GLN A 57 -9.02 0.80 -4.93
C GLN A 57 -10.01 0.51 -6.06
N VAL A 58 -10.62 -0.67 -6.02
CA VAL A 58 -11.67 -1.12 -6.91
C VAL A 58 -13.01 -0.57 -6.44
N LYS A 59 -13.79 -0.02 -7.39
CA LYS A 59 -15.16 0.45 -7.18
C LYS A 59 -16.02 0.07 -8.38
N THR A 60 -17.27 -0.29 -8.13
CA THR A 60 -18.29 -0.41 -9.16
C THR A 60 -19.23 0.80 -9.12
N LYS A 61 -19.63 1.30 -10.29
CA LYS A 61 -20.59 2.41 -10.49
C LYS A 61 -20.07 3.81 -10.12
N SER A 62 -19.75 4.08 -8.85
CA SER A 62 -19.44 5.45 -8.41
C SER A 62 -18.11 5.57 -7.66
N THR A 63 -17.35 6.60 -8.00
CA THR A 63 -16.06 6.96 -7.40
C THR A 63 -16.13 8.17 -6.47
N ARG A 64 -17.26 8.90 -6.48
CA ARG A 64 -17.38 10.23 -5.83
C ARG A 64 -17.02 10.23 -4.35
N GLY A 65 -17.51 9.23 -3.60
CA GLY A 65 -17.23 9.11 -2.17
C GLY A 65 -15.76 8.80 -1.87
N PHE A 66 -15.14 7.92 -2.66
CA PHE A 66 -13.73 7.59 -2.50
C PHE A 66 -12.82 8.76 -2.90
N LEU A 67 -13.12 9.44 -4.02
CA LEU A 67 -12.38 10.63 -4.45
C LEU A 67 -12.43 11.74 -3.40
N LYS A 68 -13.59 11.96 -2.77
CA LYS A 68 -13.71 12.89 -1.64
C LYS A 68 -12.80 12.47 -0.47
N LYS A 69 -12.87 11.20 -0.06
CA LYS A 69 -12.02 10.67 1.03
C LYS A 69 -10.53 10.79 0.70
N LEU A 70 -10.12 10.46 -0.52
CA LEU A 70 -8.74 10.54 -0.97
C LEU A 70 -8.25 11.99 -1.00
N LYS A 71 -9.07 12.93 -1.49
CA LYS A 71 -8.77 14.37 -1.49
C LYS A 71 -8.62 14.89 -0.06
N GLU A 72 -9.55 14.56 0.83
CA GLU A 72 -9.48 14.94 2.25
C GLU A 72 -8.25 14.36 2.93
N TRP A 73 -7.93 13.09 2.66
CA TRP A 73 -6.76 12.44 3.22
C TRP A 73 -5.47 13.11 2.76
N ARG A 74 -5.32 13.37 1.45
CA ARG A 74 -4.16 14.09 0.89
C ARG A 74 -4.02 15.50 1.45
N GLY A 75 -5.15 16.18 1.71
CA GLY A 75 -5.17 17.50 2.32
C GLY A 75 -4.73 17.50 3.79
N LYS A 76 -5.23 16.55 4.58
CA LYS A 76 -4.95 16.42 6.02
C LYS A 76 -3.57 15.81 6.32
N HIS A 77 -3.10 14.90 5.47
CA HIS A 77 -1.87 14.13 5.65
C HIS A 77 -0.87 14.46 4.55
N LYS A 78 -0.31 15.68 4.57
CA LYS A 78 0.79 16.04 3.68
C LYS A 78 2.02 15.21 4.04
N VAL A 79 2.32 14.21 3.21
CA VAL A 79 3.55 13.41 3.31
C VAL A 79 4.72 14.31 2.91
N LYS A 80 5.44 14.86 3.91
CA LYS A 80 6.55 15.80 3.69
C LYS A 80 7.76 15.14 3.01
N LYS A 81 7.97 13.84 3.26
CA LYS A 81 9.08 13.05 2.70
C LYS A 81 8.69 11.58 2.66
N VAL A 82 8.89 10.93 1.52
CA VAL A 82 8.95 9.46 1.40
C VAL A 82 10.42 9.09 1.31
N SER A 83 10.88 8.15 2.13
CA SER A 83 12.27 7.69 2.13
C SER A 83 12.32 6.17 2.20
N TRP A 84 13.10 5.56 1.32
CA TRP A 84 13.52 4.18 1.43
C TRP A 84 14.66 4.14 2.46
N VAL A 85 14.48 3.38 3.54
CA VAL A 85 15.48 3.30 4.61
C VAL A 85 15.84 1.84 4.84
N LEU A 86 17.11 1.51 4.71
CA LEU A 86 17.62 0.21 5.13
C LEU A 86 18.10 0.33 6.58
N MET A 87 17.58 -0.51 7.46
CA MET A 87 18.01 -0.59 8.85
C MET A 87 18.79 -1.87 9.09
N VAL A 88 20.09 -1.73 9.35
CA VAL A 88 20.97 -2.85 9.68
C VAL A 88 21.18 -2.91 11.18
N ARG A 89 20.94 -4.08 11.78
CA ARG A 89 21.22 -4.32 13.20
C ARG A 89 22.72 -4.46 13.41
N LEU A 90 23.27 -3.71 14.35
CA LEU A 90 24.67 -3.81 14.73
C LEU A 90 24.85 -4.69 15.98
N ASP A 91 26.03 -5.31 16.10
CA ASP A 91 26.43 -6.04 17.30
C ASP A 91 26.59 -5.07 18.47
N ALA A 92 25.80 -5.29 19.53
CA ALA A 92 25.77 -4.46 20.72
C ALA A 92 27.08 -4.48 21.53
N ARG A 93 27.94 -5.50 21.33
CA ARG A 93 29.26 -5.57 21.97
C ARG A 93 30.29 -4.69 21.28
N LYS A 94 30.08 -4.38 20.00
CA LYS A 94 31.04 -3.66 19.14
C LYS A 94 30.64 -2.21 18.86
N HIS A 95 29.34 -1.89 18.95
CA HIS A 95 28.83 -0.58 18.58
C HIS A 95 27.89 -0.01 19.64
N LYS A 96 28.02 1.30 19.90
CA LYS A 96 27.17 2.04 20.86
C LYS A 96 25.72 2.25 20.39
N ILE A 97 25.44 2.03 19.11
CA ILE A 97 24.13 2.17 18.48
C ILE A 97 23.67 0.85 17.89
N LYS A 98 22.41 0.48 18.16
CA LYS A 98 21.83 -0.82 17.77
C LYS A 98 21.43 -0.90 16.30
N TRP A 99 21.06 0.23 15.69
CA TRP A 99 20.54 0.28 14.32
C TRP A 99 21.30 1.31 13.50
N LYS A 100 21.91 0.85 12.40
CA LYS A 100 22.47 1.74 11.37
C LYS A 100 21.44 1.94 10.28
N ARG A 101 21.13 3.20 9.98
CA ARG A 101 20.20 3.59 8.92
C ARG A 101 21.00 4.00 7.69
N TYR A 102 20.64 3.48 6.52
CA TYR A 102 21.09 3.92 5.21
C TYR A 102 19.91 4.54 4.47
#